data_AF-M0MKX9-F1
#
_entry.id   AF-M0MKX9-F1
#
_cell.length_a   1.000
_cell.length_b   1.000
_cell.length_c   1.000
_cell.angle_alpha   90.00
_cell.angle_beta   90.00
_cell.angle_gamma   90.00
#
_symmetry.space_group_name_H-M   'P 1'
#
loop_
_entity.id
_entity.type
_entity.pdbx_description
1 polymer ?
#
loop_
_entity_poly.entity_id
_entity_poly.type
_entity_poly.pdbx_seq_one_letter_code
_entity_poly.pdbx_strand_id
1 'polypeptide(L)'
;MGLFVVFGQAVDAVSTAVGVDVLSVTEQVPLSRAVLELAAILPTASLIGVGWLFVIVKMVLATGLVWLVATDSETTPLGTRLLFLGAGLVGLLPGVRNLILYTLG
;
A
#
# COMPACT_ATOMS: atom_id res chain seq x y z
N MET A 1 -0.68 14.29 -9.30
CA MET A 1 0.24 13.70 -8.30
C MET A 1 -0.48 12.90 -7.22
N GLY A 2 -1.63 13.35 -6.70
CA GLY A 2 -2.41 12.52 -5.75
C GLY A 2 -2.77 11.12 -6.30
N LEU A 3 -3.18 11.02 -7.57
CA LEU A 3 -3.40 9.73 -8.21
C LEU A 3 -2.17 8.81 -8.19
N PHE A 4 -0.96 9.37 -8.36
CA PHE A 4 0.28 8.60 -8.30
C PHE A 4 0.53 8.04 -6.90
N VAL A 5 0.21 8.81 -5.84
CA VAL A 5 0.27 8.33 -4.45
C VAL A 5 -0.63 7.12 -4.28
N VAL A 6 -1.90 7.26 -4.67
CA VAL A 6 -2.90 6.19 -4.51
C VAL A 6 -2.51 4.97 -5.33
N PHE A 7 -2.06 5.16 -6.56
CA PHE A 7 -1.62 4.06 -7.42
C PHE A 7 -0.42 3.30 -6.83
N GLY A 8 0.63 4.01 -6.41
CA GLY A 8 1.81 3.35 -5.83
C GLY A 8 1.49 2.57 -4.56
N GLN A 9 0.65 3.13 -3.69
CA GLN A 9 0.22 2.46 -2.47
C GLN A 9 -0.73 1.28 -2.75
N ALA A 10 -1.56 1.35 -3.80
CA ALA A 10 -2.43 0.25 -4.20
C ALA A 10 -1.62 -0.93 -4.77
N VAL A 11 -0.61 -0.68 -5.61
CA VAL A 11 0.26 -1.72 -6.16
C VAL A 11 0.98 -2.47 -5.04
N ASP A 12 1.54 -1.75 -4.07
CA ASP A 12 2.11 -2.34 -2.86
C ASP A 12 1.11 -3.21 -2.13
N ALA A 13 -0.03 -2.63 -1.75
CA ALA A 13 -0.98 -3.28 -0.89
C ALA A 13 -1.57 -4.55 -1.51
N VAL A 14 -1.91 -4.50 -2.80
CA VAL A 14 -2.43 -5.66 -3.53
C VAL A 14 -1.35 -6.72 -3.71
N SER A 15 -0.13 -6.33 -4.08
CA SER A 15 0.96 -7.30 -4.25
C SER A 15 1.33 -8.00 -2.93
N THR A 16 1.38 -7.29 -1.80
CA THR A 16 1.59 -7.87 -0.47
C THR A 16 0.43 -8.78 -0.08
N ALA A 17 -0.82 -8.36 -0.30
CA ALA A 17 -1.99 -9.20 0.00
C ALA A 17 -1.96 -10.50 -0.80
N VAL A 18 -1.68 -10.45 -2.10
CA VAL A 18 -1.52 -11.65 -2.95
C VAL A 18 -0.33 -12.50 -2.49
N GLY A 19 0.80 -11.87 -2.19
CA GLY A 19 2.00 -12.55 -1.69
C GLY A 19 1.70 -13.37 -0.44
N VAL A 20 0.98 -12.78 0.52
CA VAL A 20 0.65 -13.43 1.80
C VAL A 20 -0.46 -14.46 1.64
N ASP A 21 -1.61 -14.08 1.07
CA ASP A 21 -2.82 -14.92 1.07
C ASP A 21 -2.78 -16.01 0.00
N VAL A 22 -2.11 -15.79 -1.13
CA VAL A 22 -2.11 -16.72 -2.28
C VAL A 22 -0.77 -17.44 -2.40
N LEU A 23 0.34 -16.72 -2.24
CA LEU A 23 1.68 -17.27 -2.44
C LEU A 23 2.36 -17.74 -1.14
N SER A 24 1.70 -17.58 0.01
CA SER A 24 2.22 -17.94 1.35
C SER A 24 3.58 -17.31 1.68
N VAL A 25 3.85 -16.12 1.13
CA VAL A 25 5.05 -15.33 1.42
C VAL A 25 4.91 -14.67 2.78
N THR A 26 5.99 -14.70 3.57
CA THR A 26 6.04 -13.98 4.83
C THR A 26 6.41 -12.50 4.61
N GLU A 27 5.54 -11.59 5.04
CA GLU A 27 5.83 -10.15 5.04
C GLU A 27 7.00 -9.84 6.00
N GLN A 28 7.98 -9.05 5.56
CA GLN A 28 9.20 -8.75 6.31
C GLN A 28 9.15 -7.41 7.05
N VAL A 29 8.36 -6.46 6.56
CA VAL A 29 8.24 -5.12 7.17
C VAL A 29 7.43 -5.22 8.47
N PRO A 30 7.98 -4.86 9.65
CA PRO A 30 7.32 -5.08 10.94
C PRO A 30 5.93 -4.45 11.04
N LEU A 31 5.78 -3.21 10.56
CA LEU A 31 4.51 -2.51 10.63
C LEU A 31 3.45 -3.14 9.71
N SER A 32 3.84 -3.54 8.49
CA SER A 32 2.94 -4.26 7.58
C SER A 32 2.52 -5.60 8.18
N ARG A 33 3.47 -6.34 8.77
CA ARG A 33 3.20 -7.61 9.44
C ARG A 33 2.22 -7.45 10.61
N ALA A 34 2.38 -6.42 11.44
CA ALA A 34 1.46 -6.17 12.55
C ALA A 34 0.00 -5.96 12.08
N VAL A 35 -0.20 -5.30 10.93
CA VAL A 35 -1.53 -5.14 10.33
C VAL A 35 -2.09 -6.49 9.86
N LEU A 36 -1.28 -7.33 9.24
CA LEU A 36 -1.68 -8.66 8.79
C LEU A 36 -1.99 -9.60 9.97
N GLU A 37 -1.18 -9.55 11.03
CA GLU A 37 -1.42 -10.31 12.27
C GLU A 37 -2.70 -9.87 12.97
N LEU A 38 -2.99 -8.55 12.99
CA LEU A 38 -4.27 -8.04 13.45
C LEU A 38 -5.44 -8.56 12.61
N ALA A 39 -5.28 -8.67 11.29
CA ALA A 39 -6.31 -9.25 10.44
C ALA A 39 -6.50 -10.75 10.72
N ALA A 40 -5.43 -11.47 11.05
CA ALA A 40 -5.44 -12.90 11.35
C ALA A 40 -6.27 -13.28 12.59
N ILE A 41 -6.42 -12.37 13.56
CA ILE A 41 -7.25 -12.60 14.74
C ILE A 41 -8.74 -12.30 14.51
N LEU A 42 -9.10 -11.73 13.36
CA LEU A 42 -10.49 -11.43 13.02
C LEU A 42 -11.19 -12.66 12.43
N PRO A 43 -12.51 -12.83 12.67
CA PRO A 43 -13.26 -13.96 12.12
C PRO A 43 -13.35 -13.94 10.59
N THR A 44 -13.00 -12.83 9.95
CA THR A 44 -12.92 -12.67 8.51
C THR A 44 -11.70 -13.35 7.88
N ALA A 45 -10.67 -13.67 8.67
CA ALA A 45 -9.43 -14.24 8.16
C ALA A 45 -9.65 -15.53 7.37
N SER A 46 -10.56 -16.40 7.85
CA SER A 46 -10.91 -17.66 7.18
C SER A 46 -11.79 -17.50 5.94
N LEU A 47 -12.40 -16.32 5.74
CA LEU A 47 -13.32 -16.06 4.63
C LEU A 47 -12.64 -15.34 3.46
N ILE A 48 -11.81 -14.34 3.76
CA ILE A 48 -11.24 -13.42 2.75
C ILE A 48 -9.72 -13.21 2.90
N GLY A 49 -9.06 -14.01 3.73
CA GLY A 49 -7.62 -13.89 4.01
C GLY A 49 -7.31 -12.77 5.01
N VAL A 50 -6.02 -12.44 5.12
CA VAL A 50 -5.51 -11.41 6.05
C VAL A 50 -5.07 -10.13 5.32
N GLY A 51 -4.80 -10.22 4.01
CA GLY A 51 -4.30 -9.11 3.19
C GLY A 51 -5.29 -7.95 3.01
N TRP A 52 -6.60 -8.21 3.09
CA TRP A 52 -7.64 -7.19 2.87
C TRP A 52 -7.49 -5.99 3.83
N LEU A 53 -7.13 -6.22 5.09
CA LEU A 53 -6.99 -5.13 6.07
C LEU A 53 -5.79 -4.24 5.70
N PHE A 54 -4.70 -4.84 5.23
CA PHE A 54 -3.54 -4.09 4.76
C PHE A 54 -3.90 -3.21 3.55
N VAL A 55 -4.70 -3.74 2.61
CA VAL A 55 -5.23 -2.95 1.48
C VAL A 55 -6.07 -1.77 1.97
N ILE A 56 -7.01 -1.98 2.88
CA ILE A 56 -7.85 -0.89 3.42
C ILE A 56 -6.98 0.17 4.10
N VAL A 57 -6.06 -0.23 4.97
CA VAL A 57 -5.16 0.70 5.68
C VAL A 57 -4.36 1.54 4.69
N LYS A 58 -3.75 0.91 3.69
CA LYS A 58 -2.98 1.62 2.64
C LYS A 58 -3.84 2.59 1.85
N MET A 59 -5.04 2.18 1.45
CA MET A 59 -5.94 3.04 0.69
C MET A 59 -6.43 4.21 1.53
N VAL A 60 -6.83 3.99 2.78
CA VAL A 60 -7.23 5.07 3.71
C VAL A 60 -6.10 6.08 3.92
N LEU A 61 -4.87 5.60 4.15
CA LEU A 61 -3.72 6.49 4.31
C LEU A 61 -3.40 7.27 3.04
N ALA A 62 -3.42 6.61 1.87
CA ALA A 62 -3.10 7.24 0.60
C ALA A 62 -4.16 8.28 0.21
N THR A 63 -5.44 7.92 0.25
CA THR A 63 -6.53 8.85 -0.07
C THR A 63 -6.66 9.94 0.99
N GLY A 64 -6.46 9.61 2.26
CA GLY A 64 -6.45 10.57 3.36
C GLY A 64 -5.34 11.60 3.21
N LEU A 65 -4.12 11.18 2.83
CA LEU A 65 -3.01 12.08 2.53
C LEU A 65 -3.36 13.03 1.38
N VAL A 66 -3.92 12.49 0.28
CA VAL A 66 -4.31 13.31 -0.88
C VAL A 66 -5.42 14.29 -0.53
N TRP A 67 -6.38 13.87 0.28
CA TRP A 67 -7.51 14.70 0.71
C TRP A 67 -7.08 15.82 1.67
N LEU A 68 -6.28 15.51 2.70
CA LEU A 68 -5.80 16.49 3.68
C LEU A 68 -4.89 17.55 3.06
N VAL A 69 -4.08 17.14 2.09
CA VAL A 69 -3.11 18.01 1.41
C VAL A 69 -3.72 18.63 0.14
N ALA A 70 -5.00 18.39 -0.17
CA ALA A 70 -5.64 18.80 -1.42
C ALA A 70 -5.25 20.25 -1.79
N THR A 71 -4.51 20.36 -2.89
CA THR A 71 -3.92 21.61 -3.38
C THR A 71 -4.39 21.85 -4.80
N ASP A 72 -4.59 23.12 -5.13
CA ASP A 72 -4.89 23.53 -6.51
C ASP A 72 -3.67 23.23 -7.41
N SER A 73 -3.92 22.62 -8.57
CA SER A 73 -2.86 22.01 -9.38
C SER A 73 -1.88 23.02 -9.96
N GLU A 74 -2.34 24.25 -10.22
CA GLU A 74 -1.51 25.28 -10.84
C GLU A 74 -0.55 25.96 -9.86
N THR A 75 -0.91 26.02 -8.58
CA THR A 75 -0.15 26.72 -7.53
C THR A 75 0.48 25.77 -6.51
N THR A 76 0.47 24.46 -6.77
CA THR A 76 0.98 23.46 -5.83
C THR A 76 2.47 23.70 -5.50
N PRO A 77 2.84 23.98 -4.24
CA PRO A 77 4.22 24.22 -3.82
C PRO A 77 5.14 23.02 -4.13
N LEU A 78 6.43 23.26 -4.37
CA LEU A 78 7.41 22.19 -4.63
C LEU A 78 7.44 21.16 -3.50
N GLY A 79 7.37 21.59 -2.24
CA GLY A 79 7.34 20.70 -1.08
C GLY A 79 6.18 19.70 -1.14
N THR A 80 4.99 20.15 -1.53
CA THR A 80 3.81 19.28 -1.72
C THR A 80 4.02 18.29 -2.87
N ARG A 81 4.64 18.72 -3.97
CA ARG A 81 4.97 17.83 -5.09
C ARG A 81 5.95 16.73 -4.66
N LEU A 82 6.99 17.10 -3.90
CA LEU A 82 7.97 16.15 -3.36
C LEU A 82 7.36 15.19 -2.34
N LEU A 83 6.45 15.67 -1.49
CA LEU A 83 5.70 14.83 -0.56
C LEU A 83 4.89 13.77 -1.31
N PHE A 84 4.12 14.16 -2.33
CA PHE A 84 3.36 13.21 -3.15
C PHE A 84 4.26 12.26 -3.95
N LEU A 85 5.38 12.73 -4.48
CA LEU A 85 6.34 11.86 -5.15
C LEU A 85 6.90 10.81 -4.19
N GLY A 86 7.37 11.24 -3.02
CA GLY A 86 7.87 10.35 -1.98
C GLY A 86 6.82 9.34 -1.52
N ALA A 87 5.61 9.82 -1.20
CA ALA A 87 4.51 8.97 -0.77
C ALA A 87 4.10 7.93 -1.83
N GLY A 88 4.09 8.28 -3.12
CA GLY A 88 3.86 7.29 -4.18
C GLY A 88 5.00 6.28 -4.31
N LEU A 89 6.25 6.73 -4.27
CA LEU A 89 7.43 5.84 -4.37
C LEU A 89 7.56 4.87 -3.20
N VAL A 90 7.21 5.29 -1.97
CA VAL A 90 7.23 4.43 -0.77
C VAL A 90 6.31 3.22 -0.93
N GLY A 91 5.22 3.33 -1.69
CA GLY A 91 4.39 2.17 -2.07
C GLY A 91 4.93 1.48 -3.32
N LEU A 92 5.17 2.24 -4.39
CA LEU A 92 5.50 1.67 -5.69
C LEU A 92 6.78 0.80 -5.66
N LEU A 93 7.80 1.19 -4.88
CA LEU A 93 9.06 0.44 -4.79
C LEU A 93 8.88 -0.97 -4.21
N PRO A 94 8.33 -1.16 -2.99
CA PRO A 94 7.96 -2.48 -2.48
C PRO A 94 7.04 -3.25 -3.43
N GLY A 95 6.02 -2.59 -3.99
CA GLY A 95 5.06 -3.24 -4.88
C GLY A 95 5.70 -3.80 -6.15
N VAL A 96 6.55 -3.02 -6.81
CA VAL A 96 7.32 -3.49 -7.98
C VAL A 96 8.28 -4.62 -7.58
N ARG A 97 8.96 -4.52 -6.43
CA ARG A 97 9.80 -5.60 -5.92
C ARG A 97 9.01 -6.90 -5.76
N ASN A 98 7.82 -6.85 -5.17
CA ASN A 98 6.95 -8.01 -5.01
C ASN A 98 6.55 -8.60 -6.37
N LEU A 99 6.10 -7.76 -7.31
CA LEU A 99 5.73 -8.21 -8.64
C LEU A 99 6.89 -8.89 -9.37
N ILE A 100 8.10 -8.32 -9.32
CA ILE A 100 9.30 -8.93 -9.90
C ILE A 100 9.57 -10.30 -9.26
N LEU A 101 9.57 -10.36 -7.93
CA LEU A 101 9.85 -11.60 -7.19
C LEU A 101 8.82 -12.70 -7.50
N TYR A 102 7.55 -12.37 -7.68
CA TYR A 102 6.48 -13.35 -7.85
C TYR A 102 6.24 -13.75 -9.31
N THR A 103 6.76 -12.98 -10.26
CA THR A 103 6.61 -13.27 -11.70
C THR A 103 7.86 -13.88 -12.32
N LEU A 104 9.05 -13.59 -11.77
CA LEU A 104 10.33 -14.04 -12.31
C LEU A 104 11.10 -15.00 -11.36
N GLY A 105 10.63 -15.16 -10.12
CA GLY A 105 11.14 -16.12 -9.14
C GLY A 105 10.20 -17.31 -8.99
#